data_AF-A0A7S2BAL9-F1
#
_entry.id   AF-A0A7S2BAL9-F1
#
_cell.length_a   1.000
_cell.length_b   1.000
_cell.length_c   1.000
_cell.angle_alpha   90.00
_cell.angle_beta   90.00
_cell.angle_gamma   90.00
#
_symmetry.space_group_name_H-M   'P 1'
#
loop_
_entity.id
_entity.type
_entity.pdbx_description
1 polymer ?
#
loop_
_entity_poly.entity_id
_entity_poly.type
_entity_poly.pdbx_seq_one_letter_code
_entity_poly.pdbx_strand_id
1 'polypeptide(L)'
;TMIDEWHGFSPSRHGEFVSRFWQQRPLVIRGLLSAAELPVACPLAAADLVALACEADASGCARLIRETDGPTAWECQMGPFAAADLAPLLSRVGADDPNWTLLVRHVCASVPAVETLRERFNFVPRWRVDDVMVSYAPPGGSVGAHVDNFDVILLQA
;
A
#
# COMPACT_ATOMS: atom_id res chain seq x y z
N THR A 1 8.31 9.54 -21.92
CA THR A 1 7.08 8.99 -22.50
C THR A 1 5.92 9.45 -21.64
N MET A 2 4.83 9.95 -22.22
CA MET A 2 3.65 10.30 -21.42
C MET A 2 2.94 9.01 -21.01
N ILE A 3 2.59 8.88 -19.73
CA ILE A 3 1.78 7.77 -19.22
C ILE A 3 0.33 8.05 -19.60
N ASP A 4 -0.38 7.05 -20.14
CA ASP A 4 -1.81 7.17 -20.46
C ASP A 4 -2.62 7.45 -19.18
N GLU A 5 -3.70 8.24 -19.32
CA GLU A 5 -4.54 8.65 -18.18
C GLU A 5 -6.02 8.44 -18.48
N TRP A 6 -6.74 7.84 -17.53
CA TRP A 6 -8.19 7.66 -17.53
C TRP A 6 -8.86 8.37 -16.35
N HIS A 7 -10.13 8.73 -16.52
CA HIS A 7 -11.01 9.16 -15.43
C HIS A 7 -12.08 8.09 -15.18
N GLY A 8 -12.14 7.62 -13.94
CA GLY A 8 -13.02 6.55 -13.49
C GLY A 8 -12.61 5.18 -14.05
N PHE A 9 -13.13 4.13 -13.40
CA PHE A 9 -12.90 2.76 -13.82
C PHE A 9 -14.13 1.91 -13.48
N SER A 10 -14.86 1.54 -14.53
CA SER A 10 -16.12 0.81 -14.45
C SER A 10 -16.00 -0.55 -15.14
N PRO A 11 -16.92 -1.50 -14.88
CA PRO A 11 -16.92 -2.80 -15.53
C PRO A 11 -16.86 -2.76 -17.06
N SER A 12 -17.45 -1.75 -17.69
CA SER A 12 -17.39 -1.52 -19.14
C SER A 12 -15.98 -1.27 -19.69
N ARG A 13 -15.03 -0.83 -18.86
CA ARG A 13 -13.63 -0.56 -19.24
C ARG A 13 -12.69 -1.75 -19.01
N HIS A 14 -13.13 -2.80 -18.31
CA HIS A 14 -12.24 -3.92 -17.93
C HIS A 14 -11.61 -4.62 -19.14
N GLY A 15 -12.39 -4.87 -20.21
CA GLY A 15 -11.86 -5.51 -21.42
C GLY A 15 -10.83 -4.64 -22.15
N GLU A 16 -11.05 -3.33 -22.18
CA GLU A 16 -10.07 -2.37 -22.74
C GLU A 16 -8.80 -2.34 -21.88
N PHE A 17 -8.94 -2.35 -20.55
CA PHE A 17 -7.80 -2.37 -19.63
C PHE A 17 -6.92 -3.62 -19.83
N VAL A 18 -7.54 -4.80 -19.86
CA VAL A 18 -6.83 -6.08 -20.04
C VAL A 18 -6.13 -6.14 -21.40
N SER A 19 -6.79 -5.68 -22.47
CA SER A 19 -6.22 -5.76 -23.82
C SER A 19 -5.10 -4.75 -24.07
N ARG A 20 -5.13 -3.56 -23.46
CA ARG A 20 -4.20 -2.45 -23.79
C ARG A 20 -3.15 -2.13 -22.75
N PHE A 21 -3.33 -2.55 -21.49
CA PHE A 21 -2.50 -2.08 -20.36
C PHE A 21 -1.94 -3.20 -19.51
N TRP A 22 -2.79 -4.16 -19.14
CA TRP A 22 -2.38 -5.29 -18.30
C TRP A 22 -1.16 -6.02 -18.89
N GLN A 23 -0.09 -6.15 -18.10
CA GLN A 23 1.22 -6.70 -18.49
C GLN A 23 1.93 -6.03 -19.68
N GLN A 24 1.55 -4.82 -20.07
CA GLN A 24 2.10 -4.16 -21.27
C GLN A 24 2.71 -2.80 -20.96
N ARG A 25 1.97 -1.94 -20.24
CA ARG A 25 2.36 -0.54 -20.00
C ARG A 25 1.59 0.09 -18.84
N PRO A 26 2.16 1.09 -18.15
CA PRO A 26 1.50 1.76 -17.03
C PRO A 26 0.29 2.59 -17.48
N LEU A 27 -0.66 2.79 -16.55
CA LEU A 27 -1.87 3.60 -16.71
C LEU A 27 -2.15 4.35 -15.40
N VAL A 28 -2.47 5.64 -15.49
CA VAL A 28 -3.00 6.41 -14.36
C VAL A 28 -4.52 6.44 -14.45
N ILE A 29 -5.21 6.07 -13.36
CA ILE A 29 -6.68 6.14 -13.26
C ILE A 29 -7.04 7.15 -12.18
N ARG A 30 -7.58 8.30 -12.57
CA ARG A 30 -8.08 9.31 -11.62
C ARG A 30 -9.52 9.02 -11.23
N GLY A 31 -9.84 9.15 -9.95
CA GLY A 31 -11.20 8.96 -9.45
C GLY A 31 -11.68 7.50 -9.52
N LEU A 32 -10.78 6.55 -9.25
CA LEU A 32 -11.13 5.14 -9.10
C LEU A 32 -12.12 4.93 -7.93
N LEU A 33 -11.86 5.60 -6.81
CA LEU A 33 -12.75 5.68 -5.66
C LEU A 33 -13.14 7.15 -5.45
N SER A 34 -14.40 7.39 -5.10
CA SER A 34 -14.83 8.70 -4.63
C SER A 34 -14.30 9.00 -3.23
N ALA A 35 -14.29 10.28 -2.84
CA ALA A 35 -13.89 10.69 -1.49
C ALA A 35 -14.75 10.05 -0.38
N ALA A 36 -15.99 9.65 -0.70
CA ALA A 36 -16.87 8.96 0.23
C ALA A 36 -16.60 7.44 0.30
N GLU A 37 -16.15 6.82 -0.80
CA GLU A 37 -15.81 5.39 -0.84
C GLU A 37 -14.44 5.10 -0.22
N LEU A 38 -13.50 6.04 -0.30
CA LEU A 38 -12.13 5.84 0.17
C LEU A 38 -12.03 5.39 1.64
N PRO A 39 -12.62 6.11 2.63
CA PRO A 39 -12.56 5.68 4.03
C PRO A 39 -13.31 4.39 4.30
N VAL A 40 -14.21 3.96 3.41
CA VAL A 40 -14.92 2.67 3.52
C VAL A 40 -14.08 1.54 2.96
N ALA A 41 -13.35 1.78 1.86
CA ALA A 41 -12.53 0.78 1.18
C ALA A 41 -11.21 0.50 1.91
N CYS A 42 -10.63 1.50 2.56
CA CYS A 42 -9.45 1.36 3.40
C CYS A 42 -9.66 2.11 4.72
N PRO A 43 -10.37 1.52 5.70
CA PRO A 43 -10.71 2.17 6.96
C PRO A 43 -9.54 2.13 7.96
N LEU A 44 -8.29 2.23 7.50
CA LEU A 44 -7.10 2.12 8.33
C LEU A 44 -6.48 3.48 8.54
N ALA A 45 -6.41 3.92 9.79
CA ALA A 45 -5.55 5.01 10.19
C ALA A 45 -4.12 4.49 10.43
N ALA A 46 -3.16 5.42 10.57
CA ALA A 46 -1.77 5.09 10.86
C ALA A 46 -1.61 4.22 12.13
N ALA A 47 -2.43 4.51 13.15
CA ALA A 47 -2.42 3.75 14.40
C ALA A 47 -2.91 2.30 14.22
N ASP A 48 -3.90 2.08 13.35
CA ASP A 48 -4.41 0.74 13.05
C ASP A 48 -3.35 -0.09 12.32
N LEU A 49 -2.62 0.52 11.38
CA LEU A 49 -1.51 -0.14 10.68
C LEU A 49 -0.36 -0.49 11.61
N VAL A 50 -0.04 0.38 12.58
CA VAL A 50 0.94 0.08 13.63
C VAL A 50 0.48 -1.10 14.50
N ALA A 51 -0.79 -1.13 14.89
CA ALA A 51 -1.34 -2.24 15.66
C ALA A 51 -1.21 -3.58 14.89
N LEU A 52 -1.57 -3.60 13.60
CA LEU A 52 -1.38 -4.77 12.73
C LEU A 52 0.09 -5.18 12.63
N ALA A 53 1.03 -4.22 12.54
CA ALA A 53 2.45 -4.51 12.49
C ALA A 53 3.03 -5.11 13.79
N CYS A 54 2.29 -5.03 14.90
CA CYS A 54 2.65 -5.58 16.20
C CYS A 54 2.01 -6.95 16.49
N GLU A 55 1.08 -7.43 15.66
CA GLU A 55 0.44 -8.73 15.86
C GLU A 55 1.47 -9.88 15.70
N ALA A 56 1.29 -10.98 16.43
CA ALA A 56 2.28 -12.06 16.47
C ALA A 56 2.45 -12.77 15.11
N ASP A 57 1.38 -12.82 14.31
CA ASP A 57 1.34 -13.32 12.93
C ASP A 57 1.88 -12.31 11.90
N ALA A 58 2.18 -11.07 12.31
CA ALA A 58 2.84 -10.08 11.45
C ALA A 58 4.32 -10.40 11.17
N SER A 59 4.86 -11.49 11.73
CA SER A 59 6.22 -11.96 11.50
C SER A 59 6.49 -12.22 10.02
N GLY A 60 7.36 -11.40 9.43
CA GLY A 60 7.63 -11.41 7.98
C GLY A 60 6.57 -10.71 7.12
N CYS A 61 5.46 -10.25 7.68
CA CYS A 61 4.41 -9.51 6.96
C CYS A 61 4.58 -8.00 7.12
N ALA A 62 5.20 -7.53 8.21
CA ALA A 62 5.49 -6.11 8.44
C ALA A 62 6.96 -5.75 8.19
N ARG A 63 7.19 -4.55 7.64
CA ARG A 63 8.51 -3.99 7.36
C ARG A 63 8.54 -2.50 7.69
N LEU A 64 9.58 -2.06 8.36
CA LEU A 64 9.87 -0.65 8.58
C LEU A 64 11.14 -0.28 7.82
N ILE A 65 11.02 0.63 6.87
CA ILE A 65 12.14 1.15 6.08
C ILE A 65 12.45 2.56 6.57
N ARG A 66 13.72 2.86 6.80
CA ARG A 66 14.21 4.19 7.19
C ARG A 66 15.34 4.61 6.24
N GLU A 67 15.12 5.67 5.48
CA GLU A 67 16.13 6.20 4.56
C GLU A 67 17.30 6.83 5.35
N THR A 68 16.97 7.70 6.31
CA THR A 68 17.91 8.30 7.28
C THR A 68 17.53 7.91 8.71
N ASP A 69 18.29 8.36 9.71
CA ASP A 69 18.02 8.12 11.14
C ASP A 69 18.13 6.65 11.62
N GLY A 70 18.52 5.71 10.76
CA GLY A 70 18.91 4.34 11.13
C GLY A 70 20.41 4.20 11.46
N PRO A 71 20.87 3.04 11.99
CA PRO A 71 22.28 2.73 12.15
C PRO A 71 23.06 2.80 10.83
N THR A 72 22.37 2.54 9.72
CA THR A 72 22.84 2.72 8.35
C THR A 72 21.76 3.42 7.54
N ALA A 73 22.15 4.11 6.47
CA ALA A 73 21.18 4.59 5.48
C ALA A 73 20.40 3.39 4.87
N TRP A 74 19.12 3.59 4.59
CA TRP A 74 18.22 2.54 4.08
C TRP A 74 18.14 1.30 4.98
N GLU A 75 17.97 1.52 6.29
CA GLU A 75 17.72 0.43 7.23
C GLU A 75 16.34 -0.19 6.96
N CYS A 76 16.29 -1.53 6.89
CA CYS A 76 15.06 -2.30 6.79
C CYS A 76 14.95 -3.23 8.00
N GLN A 77 13.93 -2.99 8.82
CA GLN A 77 13.61 -3.81 9.99
C GLN A 77 12.36 -4.65 9.68
N MET A 78 12.38 -5.91 10.13
CA MET A 78 11.28 -6.86 9.93
C MET A 78 10.47 -6.99 11.21
N GLY A 79 9.15 -7.08 11.07
CA GLY A 79 8.25 -7.36 12.18
C GLY A 79 8.29 -8.82 12.66
N PRO A 80 7.53 -9.15 13.72
CA PRO A 80 6.58 -8.25 14.39
C PRO A 80 7.32 -7.22 15.25
N PHE A 81 6.75 -6.04 15.39
CA PHE A 81 7.34 -4.97 16.18
C PHE A 81 6.73 -4.88 17.58
N ALA A 82 7.47 -4.38 18.57
CA ALA A 82 6.83 -3.97 19.81
C ALA A 82 6.15 -2.61 19.60
N ALA A 83 4.96 -2.42 20.18
CA ALA A 83 4.24 -1.15 20.08
C ALA A 83 5.08 0.04 20.60
N ALA A 84 5.92 -0.21 21.60
CA ALA A 84 6.86 0.77 22.15
C ALA A 84 7.91 1.26 21.14
N ASP A 85 8.25 0.44 20.13
CA ASP A 85 9.24 0.78 19.10
C ASP A 85 8.62 1.63 17.98
N LEU A 86 7.32 1.46 17.70
CA LEU A 86 6.60 2.16 16.64
C LEU A 86 5.86 3.41 17.12
N ALA A 87 5.37 3.45 18.37
CA ALA A 87 4.63 4.59 18.91
C ALA A 87 5.38 5.94 18.83
N PRO A 88 6.71 6.00 19.06
CA PRO A 88 7.48 7.24 18.87
C PRO A 88 7.47 7.75 17.43
N LEU A 89 7.36 6.86 16.44
CA LEU A 89 7.33 7.24 15.02
C LEU A 89 6.08 8.03 14.66
N LEU A 90 4.92 7.63 15.21
CA LEU A 90 3.66 8.35 15.02
C LEU A 90 3.73 9.77 15.62
N SER A 91 4.51 9.96 16.68
CA SER A 91 4.71 11.28 17.31
C SER A 91 5.63 12.20 16.51
N ARG A 92 6.42 11.66 15.57
CA ARG A 92 7.29 12.43 14.66
C ARG A 92 6.59 12.84 13.36
N VAL A 93 5.32 12.49 13.17
CA VAL A 93 4.54 12.89 12.00
C VAL A 93 4.38 14.42 12.01
N GLY A 94 5.01 15.10 11.04
CA GLY A 94 5.05 16.57 10.97
C GLY A 94 6.32 17.21 11.50
N ALA A 95 7.29 16.42 12.00
CA ALA A 95 8.67 16.88 12.17
C ALA A 95 9.33 17.09 10.80
N ASP A 96 10.39 17.89 10.75
CA ASP A 96 11.22 18.01 9.56
C ASP A 96 11.91 16.66 9.30
N ASP A 97 11.44 15.96 8.25
CA ASP A 97 12.09 14.80 7.63
C ASP A 97 12.10 13.47 8.41
N PRO A 98 10.93 12.87 8.70
CA PRO A 98 10.86 11.57 9.39
C PRO A 98 11.44 10.39 8.59
N ASN A 99 11.49 10.46 7.25
CA ASN A 99 12.21 9.52 6.36
C ASN A 99 11.98 8.02 6.62
N TRP A 100 10.78 7.65 7.04
CA TRP A 100 10.41 6.26 7.30
C TRP A 100 9.14 5.85 6.57
N THR A 101 9.01 4.57 6.26
CA THR A 101 7.81 3.96 5.69
C THR A 101 7.52 2.64 6.41
N LEU A 102 6.30 2.49 6.93
CA LEU A 102 5.80 1.22 7.47
C LEU A 102 4.98 0.52 6.39
N LEU A 103 5.28 -0.74 6.11
CA LEU A 103 4.55 -1.59 5.18
C LEU A 103 4.02 -2.82 5.92
N VAL A 104 2.77 -3.17 5.69
CA VAL A 104 2.14 -4.40 6.18
C VAL A 104 1.51 -5.13 5.01
N ARG A 105 1.92 -6.38 4.79
CA ARG A 105 1.38 -7.28 3.76
C ARG A 105 0.17 -8.05 4.29
N HIS A 106 -0.56 -8.69 3.39
CA HIS A 106 -1.70 -9.55 3.68
C HIS A 106 -2.83 -8.88 4.48
N VAL A 107 -2.97 -7.56 4.39
CA VAL A 107 -3.96 -6.80 5.19
C VAL A 107 -5.40 -7.20 4.87
N CYS A 108 -5.67 -7.61 3.63
CA CYS A 108 -6.98 -8.12 3.23
C CYS A 108 -7.42 -9.39 4.01
N ALA A 109 -6.50 -10.14 4.61
CA ALA A 109 -6.84 -11.29 5.45
C ALA A 109 -7.42 -10.86 6.81
N SER A 110 -6.93 -9.76 7.37
CA SER A 110 -7.33 -9.26 8.70
C SER A 110 -8.41 -8.18 8.65
N VAL A 111 -8.55 -7.47 7.51
CA VAL A 111 -9.44 -6.31 7.38
C VAL A 111 -10.49 -6.55 6.27
N PRO A 112 -11.74 -6.96 6.62
CA PRO A 112 -12.76 -7.31 5.63
C PRO A 112 -13.07 -6.21 4.61
N ALA A 113 -13.00 -4.94 5.01
CA ALA A 113 -13.20 -3.82 4.10
C ALA A 113 -12.16 -3.77 2.96
N VAL A 114 -10.90 -4.10 3.28
CA VAL A 114 -9.80 -4.17 2.31
C VAL A 114 -9.98 -5.37 1.37
N GLU A 115 -10.53 -6.48 1.86
CA GLU A 115 -10.91 -7.62 1.01
C GLU A 115 -12.01 -7.22 0.01
N THR A 116 -13.04 -6.47 0.44
CA THR A 116 -14.06 -5.94 -0.49
C THR A 116 -13.46 -5.02 -1.55
N LEU A 117 -12.44 -4.23 -1.23
CA LEU A 117 -11.70 -3.45 -2.22
C LEU A 117 -11.02 -4.36 -3.25
N ARG A 118 -10.39 -5.45 -2.81
CA ARG A 118 -9.74 -6.46 -3.68
C ARG A 118 -10.74 -7.05 -4.68
N GLU A 119 -11.99 -7.27 -4.27
CA GLU A 119 -13.04 -7.83 -5.14
C GLU A 119 -13.39 -6.95 -6.35
N ARG A 120 -13.12 -5.64 -6.31
CA ARG A 120 -13.31 -4.75 -7.48
C ARG A 120 -12.41 -5.13 -8.66
N PHE A 121 -11.36 -5.90 -8.42
CA PHE A 121 -10.39 -6.35 -9.42
C PHE A 121 -10.62 -7.79 -9.92
N ASN A 122 -11.79 -8.38 -9.64
CA ASN A 122 -12.17 -9.74 -10.07
C ASN A 122 -12.26 -9.95 -11.60
N PHE A 123 -12.01 -8.91 -12.42
CA PHE A 123 -11.83 -9.07 -13.88
C PHE A 123 -10.46 -9.65 -14.24
N VAL A 124 -9.50 -9.63 -13.31
CA VAL A 124 -8.26 -10.42 -13.38
C VAL A 124 -8.54 -11.80 -12.76
N PRO A 125 -8.04 -12.91 -13.35
CA PRO A 125 -8.22 -14.23 -12.76
C PRO A 125 -7.70 -14.29 -11.32
N ARG A 126 -8.50 -14.83 -10.39
CA ARG A 126 -8.19 -14.82 -8.94
C ARG A 126 -6.83 -15.41 -8.59
N TRP A 127 -6.34 -16.40 -9.33
CA TRP A 127 -5.03 -17.02 -9.11
C TRP A 127 -3.84 -16.11 -9.46
N ARG A 128 -4.08 -14.97 -10.11
CA ARG A 128 -3.08 -13.94 -10.42
C ARG A 128 -3.04 -12.81 -9.39
N VAL A 129 -4.02 -12.76 -8.48
CA VAL A 129 -4.12 -11.74 -7.44
C VAL A 129 -3.59 -12.34 -6.15
N ASP A 130 -2.52 -11.74 -5.61
CA ASP A 130 -1.87 -12.21 -4.38
C ASP A 130 -2.59 -11.63 -3.14
N ASP A 131 -2.19 -10.43 -2.70
CA ASP A 131 -2.69 -9.80 -1.49
C ASP A 131 -2.92 -8.28 -1.65
N VAL A 132 -3.28 -7.62 -0.55
CA VAL A 132 -3.24 -6.16 -0.43
C VAL A 132 -2.22 -5.80 0.64
N MET A 133 -1.14 -5.15 0.21
CA MET A 133 -0.18 -4.50 1.09
C MET A 133 -0.61 -3.05 1.33
N VAL A 134 -0.62 -2.63 2.59
CA VAL A 134 -0.86 -1.23 2.98
C VAL A 134 0.44 -0.64 3.49
N SER A 135 0.72 0.59 3.07
CA SER A 135 1.87 1.35 3.55
C SER A 135 1.44 2.69 4.14
N TYR A 136 2.11 3.09 5.20
CA TYR A 136 2.01 4.44 5.75
C TYR A 136 3.38 5.11 5.72
N ALA A 137 3.42 6.30 5.10
CA ALA A 137 4.60 7.12 4.99
C ALA A 137 4.24 8.58 5.37
N PRO A 138 4.86 9.19 6.39
CA PRO A 138 4.83 10.64 6.54
C PRO A 138 5.54 11.34 5.36
N PRO A 139 5.43 12.68 5.23
CA PRO A 139 6.18 13.42 4.21
C PRO A 139 7.68 13.08 4.24
N GLY A 140 8.26 12.84 3.06
CA GLY A 140 9.65 12.36 2.91
C GLY A 140 9.81 10.84 2.99
N GLY A 141 8.88 10.12 3.62
CA GLY A 141 8.89 8.66 3.70
C GLY A 141 8.83 8.00 2.31
N SER A 142 9.78 7.11 2.05
CA SER A 142 9.91 6.38 0.78
C SER A 142 10.45 4.97 1.00
N VAL A 143 10.33 4.12 -0.02
CA VAL A 143 11.01 2.82 -0.12
C VAL A 143 12.15 2.85 -1.14
N GLY A 144 12.44 4.02 -1.71
CA GLY A 144 13.42 4.20 -2.77
C GLY A 144 12.92 3.77 -4.15
N ALA A 145 13.66 4.15 -5.20
CA ALA A 145 13.38 3.73 -6.56
C ALA A 145 13.68 2.23 -6.73
N HIS A 146 12.68 1.46 -7.16
CA HIS A 146 12.79 0.01 -7.33
C HIS A 146 11.90 -0.48 -8.47
N VAL A 147 11.98 -1.78 -8.75
CA VAL A 147 11.16 -2.49 -9.73
C VAL A 147 10.62 -3.76 -9.09
N ASP A 148 9.42 -4.16 -9.53
CA ASP A 148 8.79 -5.42 -9.13
C ASP A 148 8.62 -6.35 -10.32
N ASN A 149 8.59 -7.65 -10.05
CA ASN A 149 8.37 -8.70 -11.04
C ASN A 149 6.87 -9.05 -11.20
N PHE A 150 5.98 -8.26 -10.61
CA PHE A 150 4.54 -8.51 -10.58
C PHE A 150 3.77 -7.27 -11.06
N ASP A 151 2.57 -7.48 -11.60
CA ASP A 151 1.63 -6.40 -11.86
C ASP A 151 1.13 -5.82 -10.52
N VAL A 152 1.10 -4.49 -10.39
CA VAL A 152 0.64 -3.80 -9.17
C VAL A 152 -0.35 -2.70 -9.51
N ILE A 153 -1.38 -2.55 -8.67
CA ILE A 153 -2.30 -1.42 -8.69
C ILE A 153 -2.03 -0.59 -7.43
N LEU A 154 -1.39 0.57 -7.61
CA LEU A 154 -1.13 1.51 -6.52
C LEU A 154 -2.37 2.38 -6.32
N LEU A 155 -3.01 2.25 -5.16
CA LEU A 155 -4.18 3.03 -4.77
C LEU A 155 -3.79 4.02 -3.67
N GLN A 156 -4.03 5.30 -3.91
CA GLN A 156 -3.85 6.32 -2.89
C GLN A 156 -5.05 6.33 -1.95
N ALA A 157 -4.81 6.05 -0.67
CA ALA A 157 -5.78 6.08 0.43
C ALA A 157 -5.47 7.19 1.43
#